data_AF-A0A932G673-F1
#
_entry.id   AF-A0A932G673-F1
#
_cell.length_a   1.000
_cell.length_b   1.000
_cell.length_c   1.000
_cell.angle_alpha   90.00
_cell.angle_beta   90.00
_cell.angle_gamma   90.00
#
_symmetry.space_group_name_H-M   'P 1'
#
loop_
_entity.id
_entity.type
_entity.pdbx_description
1 polymer ?
#
loop_
_entity_poly.entity_id
_entity_poly.type
_entity_poly.pdbx_seq_one_letter_code
_entity_poly.pdbx_strand_id
1 'polypeptide(L)'
;MNWIRGAALRPVDDWAVVPPEIVQGLSDELTTAGEGVRQIVDQAYREFDARQPIVAAFAAERINPLEDPTAVALGYFLSISVFMMFDRAFGGRMRELSEEDVAAAREALDSEDELRQQDPSAAMDSEDVVASQQPHVLAFVRRHLDAALEPADGEEQPDEEEVSEEEGGETYDDTMGEPIGVIAGPELISDQDQPEQEENDPAVNREELGAVYDAILVEVVALSHGIEPPTFGREHEDGTQEPQA
;
A
#
# COMPACT_ATOMS: atom_id res chain seq x y z
N MET A 1 -23.22 20.30 -8.27
CA MET A 1 -21.94 20.76 -7.70
C MET A 1 -21.55 22.11 -8.30
N ASN A 2 -21.01 23.03 -7.50
CA ASN A 2 -20.50 24.33 -7.97
C ASN A 2 -19.00 24.16 -8.21
N TRP A 3 -18.59 24.03 -9.47
CA TRP A 3 -17.19 23.81 -9.87
C TRP A 3 -16.33 25.04 -9.51
N ILE A 4 -15.21 24.82 -8.80
CA ILE A 4 -14.21 25.85 -8.51
C ILE A 4 -13.49 26.22 -9.82
N ARG A 5 -13.87 27.35 -10.42
CA ARG A 5 -13.22 27.86 -11.64
C ARG A 5 -11.69 27.86 -11.47
N GLY A 6 -10.99 27.01 -12.21
CA GLY A 6 -9.53 26.97 -12.20
C GLY A 6 -8.91 25.58 -12.25
N ALA A 7 -9.60 24.52 -11.82
CA ALA A 7 -9.04 23.18 -11.76
C ALA A 7 -8.68 22.60 -13.14
N ALA A 8 -7.45 22.08 -13.27
CA ALA A 8 -6.96 21.30 -14.40
C ALA A 8 -7.47 19.85 -14.35
N LEU A 9 -7.67 19.30 -13.16
CA LEU A 9 -8.33 18.02 -12.96
C LEU A 9 -9.80 18.12 -13.34
N ARG A 10 -10.21 17.26 -14.28
CA ARG A 10 -11.63 17.07 -14.58
C ARG A 10 -12.28 16.38 -13.37
N PRO A 11 -13.49 16.79 -12.95
CA PRO A 11 -14.19 16.10 -11.89
C PRO A 11 -14.49 14.68 -12.32
N VAL A 12 -14.26 13.76 -11.40
CA VAL A 12 -14.75 12.38 -11.52
C VAL A 12 -16.27 12.40 -11.42
N ASP A 13 -16.93 11.71 -12.34
CA ASP A 13 -18.37 11.56 -12.31
C ASP A 13 -18.81 10.73 -11.09
N ASP A 14 -19.98 11.06 -10.50
CA ASP A 14 -20.50 10.37 -9.31
C ASP A 14 -20.61 8.84 -9.47
N TRP A 15 -20.79 8.36 -10.70
CA TRP A 15 -20.89 6.93 -11.03
C TRP A 15 -19.54 6.21 -11.18
N ALA A 16 -18.43 6.93 -11.07
CA ALA A 16 -17.04 6.47 -11.12
C ALA A 16 -16.33 6.58 -9.75
N VAL A 17 -17.06 6.97 -8.69
CA VAL A 17 -16.54 7.02 -7.32
C VAL A 17 -16.62 5.64 -6.68
N VAL A 18 -15.51 5.15 -6.11
CA VAL A 18 -15.45 3.84 -5.44
C VAL A 18 -16.27 3.89 -4.13
N PRO A 19 -17.25 2.98 -3.93
CA PRO A 19 -18.05 2.95 -2.72
C PRO A 19 -17.23 2.56 -1.47
N PRO A 20 -17.53 3.13 -0.29
CA PRO A 20 -16.82 2.80 0.95
C PRO A 20 -16.90 1.31 1.31
N GLU A 21 -18.01 0.64 0.99
CA GLU A 21 -18.23 -0.77 1.29
C GLU A 21 -17.25 -1.67 0.54
N ILE A 22 -16.83 -1.27 -0.67
CA ILE A 22 -15.84 -2.00 -1.47
C ILE A 22 -14.45 -1.86 -0.84
N VAL A 23 -14.09 -0.63 -0.44
CA VAL A 23 -12.80 -0.35 0.22
C VAL A 23 -12.71 -1.10 1.55
N GLN A 24 -13.76 -1.03 2.36
CA GLN A 24 -13.83 -1.73 3.65
C GLN A 24 -13.81 -3.24 3.46
N GLY A 25 -14.60 -3.78 2.53
CA GLY A 25 -14.62 -5.22 2.24
C GLY A 25 -13.27 -5.77 1.80
N LEU A 26 -12.53 -5.04 0.97
CA LEU A 26 -11.15 -5.40 0.61
C LEU A 26 -10.22 -5.32 1.81
N SER A 27 -10.30 -4.26 2.61
CA SER A 27 -9.48 -4.11 3.82
C SER A 27 -9.70 -5.28 4.78
N ASP A 28 -10.95 -5.63 5.05
CA ASP A 28 -11.31 -6.73 5.95
C ASP A 28 -10.84 -8.09 5.41
N GLU A 29 -10.96 -8.30 4.10
CA GLU A 29 -10.46 -9.51 3.43
C GLU A 29 -8.94 -9.65 3.57
N LEU A 30 -8.19 -8.59 3.30
CA LEU A 30 -6.73 -8.59 3.41
C LEU A 30 -6.29 -8.80 4.87
N THR A 31 -6.97 -8.19 5.85
CA THR A 31 -6.66 -8.44 7.25
C THR A 31 -7.00 -9.87 7.69
N THR A 32 -8.15 -10.39 7.26
CA THR A 32 -8.62 -11.73 7.69
C THR A 32 -7.86 -12.86 7.03
N ALA A 33 -7.32 -12.64 5.81
CA ALA A 33 -6.64 -13.68 5.06
C ALA A 33 -5.33 -14.15 5.71
N GLY A 34 -4.69 -13.33 6.56
CA GLY A 34 -3.45 -13.70 7.27
C GLY A 34 -2.37 -14.22 6.31
N GLU A 35 -1.96 -15.47 6.46
CA GLU A 35 -0.98 -16.11 5.57
C GLU A 35 -1.46 -16.24 4.10
N GLY A 36 -2.78 -16.20 3.86
CA GLY A 36 -3.38 -16.27 2.52
C GLY A 36 -3.30 -14.97 1.71
N VAL A 37 -2.94 -13.84 2.34
CA VAL A 37 -2.85 -12.53 1.68
C VAL A 37 -1.94 -12.57 0.46
N ARG A 38 -0.79 -13.25 0.58
CA ARG A 38 0.16 -13.36 -0.53
C ARG A 38 -0.47 -13.98 -1.77
N GLN A 39 -1.29 -15.02 -1.60
CA GLN A 39 -1.96 -15.67 -2.74
C GLN A 39 -2.99 -14.75 -3.39
N ILE A 40 -3.72 -13.97 -2.59
CA ILE A 40 -4.69 -12.97 -3.08
C ILE A 40 -3.96 -11.90 -3.88
N VAL A 41 -2.88 -11.33 -3.33
CA VAL A 41 -2.08 -10.29 -3.98
C VAL A 41 -1.42 -10.82 -5.26
N ASP A 42 -0.84 -12.02 -5.24
CA ASP A 42 -0.21 -12.63 -6.43
C ASP A 42 -1.23 -12.87 -7.57
N GLN A 43 -2.46 -13.25 -7.22
CA GLN A 43 -3.53 -13.40 -8.20
C GLN A 43 -3.98 -12.05 -8.74
N ALA A 44 -4.19 -11.07 -7.86
CA ALA A 44 -4.58 -9.72 -8.24
C ALA A 44 -3.52 -9.04 -9.11
N TYR A 45 -2.22 -9.28 -8.86
CA TYR A 45 -1.14 -8.80 -9.72
C TYR A 45 -1.25 -9.31 -11.15
N ARG A 46 -1.53 -10.62 -11.33
CA ARG A 46 -1.72 -11.20 -12.66
C ARG A 46 -2.94 -10.62 -13.37
N GLU A 47 -4.01 -10.38 -12.63
CA GLU A 47 -5.23 -9.76 -13.18
C GLU A 47 -5.00 -8.29 -13.54
N PHE A 48 -4.22 -7.58 -12.73
CA PHE A 48 -3.83 -6.20 -12.97
C PHE A 48 -3.01 -6.07 -14.25
N ASP A 49 -1.95 -6.87 -14.39
CA ASP A 49 -1.09 -6.90 -15.58
C ASP A 49 -1.89 -7.29 -16.85
N ALA A 50 -2.84 -8.23 -16.72
CA ALA A 50 -3.65 -8.67 -17.86
C ALA A 50 -4.72 -7.67 -18.30
N ARG A 51 -5.31 -6.91 -17.37
CA ARG A 51 -6.46 -6.02 -17.65
C ARG A 51 -6.09 -4.55 -17.77
N GLN A 52 -5.00 -4.14 -17.15
CA GLN A 52 -4.50 -2.77 -17.16
C GLN A 52 -2.97 -2.78 -17.37
N PRO A 53 -2.48 -3.35 -18.50
CA PRO A 53 -1.05 -3.53 -18.73
C PRO A 53 -0.28 -2.20 -18.69
N ILE A 54 -0.90 -1.11 -19.17
CA ILE A 54 -0.27 0.21 -19.15
C ILE A 54 -0.14 0.77 -17.73
N VAL A 55 -1.18 0.61 -16.89
CA VAL A 55 -1.15 1.11 -15.51
C VAL A 55 -0.19 0.27 -14.67
N ALA A 56 -0.19 -1.05 -14.86
CA ALA A 56 0.75 -1.95 -14.20
C ALA A 56 2.22 -1.64 -14.59
N ALA A 57 2.47 -1.38 -15.88
CA ALA A 57 3.79 -0.96 -16.35
C ALA A 57 4.21 0.40 -15.75
N PHE A 58 3.29 1.36 -15.69
CA PHE A 58 3.54 2.65 -15.03
C PHE A 58 3.88 2.48 -13.55
N ALA A 59 3.10 1.71 -12.79
CA ALA A 59 3.39 1.42 -11.39
C ALA A 59 4.77 0.81 -11.23
N ALA A 60 5.11 -0.20 -12.04
CA ALA A 60 6.43 -0.82 -12.04
C ALA A 60 7.56 0.16 -12.39
N GLU A 61 7.36 1.06 -13.36
CA GLU A 61 8.32 2.11 -13.71
C GLU A 61 8.59 3.08 -12.56
N ARG A 62 7.56 3.41 -11.78
CA ARG A 62 7.68 4.33 -10.64
C ARG A 62 8.23 3.67 -9.39
N ILE A 63 7.91 2.39 -9.17
CA ILE A 63 8.23 1.68 -7.93
C ILE A 63 9.58 0.94 -8.01
N ASN A 64 9.96 0.36 -9.15
CA ASN A 64 11.22 -0.39 -9.28
C ASN A 64 12.51 0.43 -9.04
N PRO A 65 12.56 1.74 -9.34
CA PRO A 65 13.76 2.54 -9.06
C PRO A 65 13.97 2.87 -7.57
N LEU A 66 12.99 2.60 -6.71
CA LEU A 66 13.09 2.85 -5.27
C LEU A 66 14.13 1.93 -4.63
N GLU A 67 14.85 2.42 -3.63
CA GLU A 67 15.93 1.70 -2.96
C GLU A 67 15.48 1.06 -1.65
N ASP A 68 14.49 1.65 -0.97
CA ASP A 68 13.88 1.16 0.25
C ASP A 68 12.93 -0.03 -0.04
N PRO A 69 13.26 -1.25 0.45
CA PRO A 69 12.42 -2.42 0.24
C PRO A 69 11.00 -2.28 0.79
N THR A 70 10.82 -1.51 1.88
CA THR A 70 9.52 -1.23 2.48
C THR A 70 8.69 -0.34 1.56
N ALA A 71 9.30 0.70 0.99
CA ALA A 71 8.63 1.56 0.01
C ALA A 71 8.24 0.78 -1.25
N VAL A 72 9.14 -0.09 -1.76
CA VAL A 72 8.85 -0.97 -2.91
C VAL A 72 7.67 -1.89 -2.62
N ALA A 73 7.70 -2.61 -1.48
CA ALA A 73 6.66 -3.55 -1.11
C ALA A 73 5.30 -2.86 -0.92
N LEU A 74 5.30 -1.73 -0.21
CA LEU A 74 4.10 -0.93 0.02
C LEU A 74 3.55 -0.36 -1.29
N GLY A 75 4.40 0.14 -2.18
CA GLY A 75 3.99 0.66 -3.48
C GLY A 75 3.25 -0.37 -4.33
N TYR A 76 3.81 -1.59 -4.44
CA TYR A 76 3.13 -2.67 -5.17
C TYR A 76 1.84 -3.09 -4.48
N PHE A 77 1.83 -3.20 -3.15
CA PHE A 77 0.62 -3.51 -2.38
C PHE A 77 -0.50 -2.49 -2.63
N LEU A 78 -0.17 -1.19 -2.58
CA LEU A 78 -1.12 -0.11 -2.76
C LEU A 78 -1.66 -0.09 -4.20
N SER A 79 -0.78 -0.20 -5.20
CA SER A 79 -1.18 -0.20 -6.62
C SER A 79 -2.15 -1.36 -6.90
N ILE A 80 -1.79 -2.58 -6.48
CA ILE A 80 -2.68 -3.74 -6.65
C ILE A 80 -3.99 -3.56 -5.88
N SER A 81 -3.94 -3.03 -4.66
CA SER A 81 -5.15 -2.80 -3.84
C SER A 81 -6.08 -1.78 -4.48
N VAL A 82 -5.55 -0.68 -5.03
CA VAL A 82 -6.32 0.33 -5.74
C VAL A 82 -6.97 -0.29 -6.97
N PHE A 83 -6.22 -1.01 -7.80
CA PHE A 83 -6.77 -1.77 -8.92
C PHE A 83 -7.92 -2.70 -8.46
N MET A 84 -7.73 -3.48 -7.40
CA MET A 84 -8.76 -4.39 -6.88
C MET A 84 -10.03 -3.65 -6.45
N MET A 85 -9.91 -2.47 -5.84
CA MET A 85 -11.07 -1.65 -5.46
C MET A 85 -11.86 -1.21 -6.69
N PHE A 86 -11.18 -0.67 -7.70
CA PHE A 86 -11.83 -0.24 -8.95
C PHE A 86 -12.43 -1.43 -9.70
N ASP A 87 -11.71 -2.55 -9.77
CA ASP A 87 -12.22 -3.73 -10.46
C ASP A 87 -13.45 -4.32 -9.78
N ARG A 88 -13.48 -4.37 -8.46
CA ARG A 88 -14.66 -4.85 -7.71
C ARG A 88 -15.83 -3.89 -7.81
N ALA A 89 -15.57 -2.58 -7.82
CA ALA A 89 -16.61 -1.58 -7.93
C ALA A 89 -17.23 -1.52 -9.34
N PHE A 90 -16.42 -1.67 -10.39
CA PHE A 90 -16.83 -1.34 -11.75
C PHE A 90 -16.64 -2.47 -12.77
N GLY A 91 -15.72 -3.40 -12.54
CA GLY A 91 -15.52 -4.61 -13.33
C GLY A 91 -15.54 -4.35 -14.83
N GLY A 92 -16.62 -4.79 -15.50
CA GLY A 92 -16.83 -4.64 -16.94
C GLY A 92 -17.05 -3.21 -17.44
N ARG A 93 -17.17 -2.21 -16.57
CA ARG A 93 -17.24 -0.78 -16.92
C ARG A 93 -15.88 -0.10 -16.89
N MET A 94 -14.85 -0.73 -16.34
CA MET A 94 -13.50 -0.20 -16.38
C MET A 94 -12.86 -0.60 -17.70
N ARG A 95 -12.67 0.37 -18.61
CA ARG A 95 -11.97 0.12 -19.87
C ARG A 95 -10.47 -0.08 -19.62
N GLU A 96 -9.79 -0.71 -20.57
CA GLU A 96 -8.32 -0.74 -20.60
C GLU A 96 -7.79 0.69 -20.86
N LEU A 97 -6.87 1.13 -20.01
CA LEU A 97 -6.25 2.45 -20.13
C LEU A 97 -5.06 2.43 -21.10
N SER A 98 -4.93 3.52 -21.85
CA SER A 98 -3.82 3.78 -22.76
C SER A 98 -2.72 4.60 -22.10
N GLU A 99 -1.55 4.67 -22.74
CA GLU A 99 -0.44 5.54 -22.28
C GLU A 99 -0.86 7.01 -22.21
N GLU A 100 -1.72 7.45 -23.13
CA GLU A 100 -2.27 8.81 -23.14
C GLU A 100 -3.16 9.08 -21.92
N ASP A 101 -3.91 8.08 -21.45
CA ASP A 101 -4.76 8.24 -20.26
C ASP A 101 -3.93 8.46 -18.99
N VAL A 102 -2.87 7.66 -18.81
CA VAL A 102 -1.94 7.79 -17.68
C VAL A 102 -1.17 9.11 -17.77
N ALA A 103 -0.69 9.47 -18.96
CA ALA A 103 -0.01 10.74 -19.19
C ALA A 103 -0.92 11.94 -18.89
N ALA A 104 -2.18 11.90 -19.32
CA ALA A 104 -3.15 12.96 -19.06
C ALA A 104 -3.49 13.08 -17.56
N ALA A 105 -3.58 11.97 -16.84
CA ALA A 105 -3.77 11.98 -15.38
C ALA A 105 -2.59 12.67 -14.67
N ARG A 106 -1.35 12.34 -15.07
CA ARG A 106 -0.15 12.98 -14.53
C ARG A 106 -0.07 14.47 -14.85
N GLU A 107 -0.27 14.85 -16.12
CA GLU A 107 -0.25 16.25 -16.54
C GLU A 107 -1.32 17.07 -15.82
N ALA A 108 -2.49 16.50 -15.55
CA ALA A 108 -3.53 17.17 -14.80
C ALA A 108 -3.14 17.41 -13.34
N LEU A 109 -2.51 16.44 -12.67
CA LEU A 109 -1.97 16.61 -11.31
C LEU A 109 -0.85 17.66 -11.28
N ASP A 110 0.13 17.57 -12.20
CA ASP A 110 1.21 18.54 -12.35
C ASP A 110 0.66 19.96 -12.55
N SER A 111 -0.40 20.09 -13.36
CA SER A 111 -1.07 21.38 -13.61
C SER A 111 -1.78 21.95 -12.38
N GLU A 112 -2.39 21.11 -11.53
CA GLU A 112 -2.97 21.58 -10.26
C GLU A 112 -1.89 22.12 -9.32
N ASP A 113 -0.74 21.45 -9.26
CA ASP A 113 0.38 21.90 -8.46
C ASP A 113 1.00 23.19 -8.98
N GLU A 114 1.07 23.39 -10.30
CA GLU A 114 1.47 24.67 -10.89
C GLU A 114 0.49 25.79 -10.57
N LEU A 115 -0.82 25.52 -10.62
CA LEU A 115 -1.86 26.49 -10.25
C LEU A 115 -1.76 26.88 -8.77
N ARG A 116 -1.51 25.91 -7.90
CA ARG A 116 -1.28 26.15 -6.46
C ARG A 116 -0.02 26.96 -6.20
N GLN A 117 1.05 26.73 -6.94
CA GLN A 117 2.26 27.56 -6.85
C GLN A 117 1.99 29.03 -7.24
N GLN A 118 1.06 29.27 -8.17
CA GLN A 118 0.69 30.61 -8.63
C GLN A 118 -0.27 31.33 -7.66
N ASP A 119 -1.23 30.62 -7.06
CA ASP A 119 -2.13 31.15 -6.03
C ASP A 119 -2.42 30.11 -4.92
N PRO A 120 -1.56 30.04 -3.89
CA PRO A 120 -1.70 29.07 -2.80
C PRO A 120 -2.96 29.25 -1.97
N SER A 121 -3.64 30.39 -2.06
CA SER A 121 -4.81 30.72 -1.24
C SER A 121 -6.14 30.38 -1.90
N ALA A 122 -6.14 30.19 -3.22
CA ALA A 122 -7.34 29.96 -4.02
C ALA A 122 -7.42 28.55 -4.61
N ALA A 123 -6.28 27.88 -4.83
CA ALA A 123 -6.24 26.52 -5.34
C ALA A 123 -6.23 25.50 -4.19
N MET A 124 -6.97 24.41 -4.36
CA MET A 124 -6.85 23.23 -3.49
C MET A 124 -5.58 22.47 -3.86
N ASP A 125 -5.04 21.69 -2.92
CA ASP A 125 -3.98 20.74 -3.24
C ASP A 125 -4.48 19.69 -4.24
N SER A 126 -3.64 19.23 -5.15
CA SER A 126 -3.97 18.15 -6.10
C SER A 126 -4.47 16.92 -5.32
N GLU A 127 -3.82 16.67 -4.17
CA GLU A 127 -4.20 15.68 -3.19
C GLU A 127 -5.62 15.91 -2.63
N ASP A 128 -5.96 17.13 -2.22
CA ASP A 128 -7.28 17.45 -1.67
C ASP A 128 -8.39 17.36 -2.73
N VAL A 129 -8.08 17.69 -3.98
CA VAL A 129 -8.99 17.50 -5.11
C VAL A 129 -9.27 16.02 -5.31
N VAL A 130 -8.25 15.18 -5.37
CA VAL A 130 -8.42 13.71 -5.47
C VAL A 130 -9.13 13.15 -4.25
N ALA A 131 -8.82 13.63 -3.04
CA ALA A 131 -9.49 13.24 -1.81
C ALA A 131 -11.00 13.56 -1.85
N SER A 132 -11.37 14.69 -2.44
CA SER A 132 -12.78 15.06 -2.58
C SER A 132 -13.54 14.18 -3.59
N GLN A 133 -12.82 13.59 -4.55
CA GLN A 133 -13.37 12.77 -5.63
C GLN A 133 -13.37 11.27 -5.30
N GLN A 134 -12.34 10.78 -4.61
CA GLN A 134 -12.18 9.37 -4.21
C GLN A 134 -11.84 9.27 -2.70
N PRO A 135 -12.73 9.74 -1.81
CA PRO A 135 -12.41 9.92 -0.39
C PRO A 135 -12.01 8.62 0.31
N HIS A 136 -12.69 7.52 -0.02
CA HIS A 136 -12.45 6.24 0.66
C HIS A 136 -11.18 5.55 0.17
N VAL A 137 -10.88 5.63 -1.12
CA VAL A 137 -9.63 5.09 -1.68
C VAL A 137 -8.45 5.85 -1.10
N LEU A 138 -8.49 7.19 -1.10
CA LEU A 138 -7.37 7.97 -0.59
C LEU A 138 -7.18 7.83 0.91
N ALA A 139 -8.27 7.73 1.69
CA ALA A 139 -8.18 7.42 3.12
C ALA A 139 -7.53 6.06 3.39
N PHE A 140 -7.81 5.04 2.56
CA PHE A 140 -7.14 3.75 2.65
C PHE A 140 -5.64 3.88 2.36
N VAL A 141 -5.27 4.59 1.29
CA VAL A 141 -3.86 4.79 0.87
C VAL A 141 -3.08 5.50 1.97
N ARG A 142 -3.58 6.65 2.45
CA ARG A 142 -2.94 7.44 3.52
C ARG A 142 -2.73 6.60 4.78
N ARG A 143 -3.73 5.85 5.23
CA ARG A 143 -3.62 4.98 6.41
C ARG A 143 -2.46 3.98 6.30
N HIS A 144 -2.21 3.41 5.13
CA HIS A 144 -1.12 2.45 4.96
C HIS A 144 0.25 3.14 4.84
N LEU A 145 0.31 4.33 4.23
CA LEU A 145 1.52 5.15 4.23
C LEU A 145 1.88 5.61 5.64
N ASP A 146 0.89 6.07 6.41
CA ASP A 146 1.06 6.48 7.80
C ASP A 146 1.54 5.30 8.66
N ALA A 147 0.93 4.12 8.51
CA ALA A 147 1.35 2.91 9.22
C ALA A 147 2.78 2.47 8.88
N ALA A 148 3.27 2.74 7.66
CA ALA A 148 4.65 2.47 7.29
C ALA A 148 5.64 3.52 7.84
N LEU A 149 5.16 4.70 8.22
CA LEU A 149 5.95 5.76 8.84
C LEU A 149 6.02 5.64 10.37
N GLU A 150 5.09 4.90 10.97
CA GLU A 150 5.13 4.59 12.39
C GLU A 150 6.38 3.76 12.69
N PRO A 151 7.24 4.20 13.63
CA PRO A 151 8.32 3.34 14.08
C PRO A 151 7.71 2.03 14.55
N ALA A 152 8.36 0.90 14.25
CA ALA A 152 8.04 -0.35 14.90
C ALA A 152 8.40 -0.17 16.38
N ASP A 153 7.48 0.43 17.14
CA ASP A 153 7.67 0.67 18.57
C ASP A 153 8.02 -0.68 19.17
N GLY A 154 9.26 -0.76 19.68
CA GLY A 154 9.89 -2.00 20.07
C GLY A 154 8.93 -2.84 20.87
N GLU A 155 8.73 -4.08 20.42
CA GLU A 155 8.26 -5.12 21.32
C GLU A 155 9.17 -5.04 22.54
N GLU A 156 8.65 -4.50 23.67
CA GLU A 156 9.27 -4.65 24.97
C GLU A 156 9.54 -6.15 25.10
N GLN A 157 10.78 -6.56 24.86
CA GLN A 157 11.24 -7.88 25.23
C GLN A 157 10.86 -7.98 26.71
N PRO A 158 10.00 -8.93 27.11
CA PRO A 158 9.72 -9.10 28.52
C PRO A 158 11.08 -9.37 29.17
N ASP A 159 11.52 -8.46 30.05
CA ASP A 159 12.76 -8.60 30.82
C ASP A 159 12.84 -10.05 31.28
N GLU A 160 13.85 -10.78 30.81
CA GLU A 160 14.10 -12.15 31.22
C GLU A 160 14.12 -12.14 32.76
N GLU A 161 13.09 -12.74 33.38
CA GLU A 161 13.04 -12.91 34.83
C GLU A 161 14.36 -13.56 35.23
N GLU A 162 15.22 -12.82 35.94
CA GLU A 162 16.43 -13.36 36.55
C GLU A 162 16.00 -14.55 37.42
N VAL A 163 16.22 -15.75 36.90
CA VAL A 163 16.07 -16.98 37.67
C VAL A 163 17.19 -16.97 38.68
N SER A 164 16.87 -16.49 39.89
CA SER A 164 17.73 -16.61 41.05
C SER A 164 17.94 -18.09 41.36
N GLU A 165 19.07 -18.65 40.94
CA GLU A 165 19.53 -19.96 41.42
C GLU A 165 20.02 -19.80 42.87
N GLU A 166 19.09 -19.98 43.81
CA GLU A 166 19.38 -20.14 45.23
C GLU A 166 19.95 -21.54 45.51
N GLU A 167 21.20 -21.55 45.97
CA GLU A 167 21.91 -22.50 46.85
C GLU A 167 21.47 -23.98 46.94
N GLY A 168 22.45 -24.88 46.72
CA GLY A 168 22.33 -26.30 47.06
C GLY A 168 23.63 -27.08 47.21
N GLY A 169 24.43 -26.75 48.23
CA GLY A 169 25.09 -27.72 49.13
C GLY A 169 26.18 -28.69 48.62
N GLU A 170 27.38 -28.53 49.17
CA GLU A 170 28.55 -29.42 49.08
C GLU A 170 28.32 -30.84 49.66
N THR A 171 29.05 -31.86 49.17
CA THR A 171 29.92 -32.76 49.98
C THR A 171 30.63 -33.86 49.14
N TYR A 172 31.87 -34.16 49.52
CA TYR A 172 32.84 -35.10 48.93
C TYR A 172 32.71 -36.55 49.44
N ASP A 173 33.17 -37.55 48.66
CA ASP A 173 33.88 -38.77 49.13
C ASP A 173 34.56 -39.50 47.93
N ASP A 174 35.87 -39.33 47.71
CA ASP A 174 36.99 -40.26 47.99
C ASP A 174 36.91 -41.66 47.34
N THR A 175 37.64 -41.86 46.23
CA THR A 175 38.46 -43.06 45.99
C THR A 175 39.39 -42.89 44.79
N MET A 176 40.70 -42.81 45.08
CA MET A 176 41.85 -43.38 44.36
C MET A 176 42.03 -43.13 42.84
N GLY A 177 43.10 -42.37 42.52
CA GLY A 177 44.19 -42.90 41.68
C GLY A 177 44.27 -42.46 40.22
N GLU A 178 45.10 -41.44 39.95
CA GLU A 178 46.25 -41.39 39.01
C GLU A 178 46.45 -39.98 38.41
N PRO A 179 47.69 -39.46 38.34
CA PRO A 179 47.96 -38.15 37.77
C PRO A 179 48.09 -38.25 36.24
N ILE A 180 47.10 -37.73 35.51
CA ILE A 180 47.23 -37.48 34.07
C ILE A 180 47.63 -36.03 33.85
N GLY A 181 48.66 -35.87 33.03
CA GLY A 181 49.40 -34.63 32.82
C GLY A 181 48.55 -33.46 32.36
N VAL A 182 49.04 -32.30 32.79
CA VAL A 182 48.76 -30.96 32.28
C VAL A 182 48.63 -30.98 30.76
N ILE A 183 47.41 -30.86 30.26
CA ILE A 183 47.12 -30.45 28.89
C ILE A 183 46.41 -29.10 28.99
N ALA A 184 46.94 -28.17 28.19
CA ALA A 184 46.56 -26.78 28.04
C ALA A 184 45.06 -26.53 28.22
N GLY A 185 44.74 -25.52 29.04
CA GLY A 185 43.37 -25.03 29.18
C GLY A 185 42.78 -24.62 27.83
N PRO A 186 41.45 -24.74 27.67
CA PRO A 186 40.79 -24.08 26.56
C PRO A 186 41.08 -22.58 26.72
N GLU A 187 41.60 -21.97 25.66
CA GLU A 187 41.68 -20.52 25.60
C GLU A 187 40.31 -19.97 25.95
N LEU A 188 40.30 -19.13 26.99
CA LEU A 188 39.23 -18.21 27.29
C LEU A 188 38.96 -17.46 25.99
N ILE A 189 37.92 -17.87 25.27
CA ILE A 189 37.27 -17.03 24.28
C ILE A 189 36.84 -15.82 25.11
N SER A 190 37.62 -14.76 24.98
CA SER A 190 37.31 -13.50 25.62
C SER A 190 36.00 -13.04 25.02
N ASP A 191 35.03 -12.73 25.89
CA ASP A 191 33.87 -11.89 25.63
C ASP A 191 34.34 -10.49 25.19
N GLN A 192 35.06 -10.42 24.08
CA GLN A 192 35.37 -9.18 23.40
C GLN A 192 34.21 -8.90 22.48
N ASP A 193 33.39 -7.94 22.94
CA ASP A 193 32.75 -6.95 22.10
C ASP A 193 32.25 -7.53 20.76
N GLN A 194 31.17 -8.32 20.83
CA GLN A 194 30.25 -8.23 19.71
C GLN A 194 29.82 -6.76 19.68
N PRO A 195 30.13 -5.99 18.62
CA PRO A 195 29.47 -4.71 18.50
C PRO A 195 27.99 -5.06 18.56
N GLU A 196 27.29 -4.47 19.53
CA GLU A 196 25.85 -4.32 19.45
C GLU A 196 25.61 -3.83 18.03
N GLN A 197 25.17 -4.74 17.16
CA GLN A 197 24.57 -4.33 15.92
C GLN A 197 23.30 -3.67 16.46
N GLU A 198 23.39 -2.36 16.73
CA GLU A 198 22.26 -1.46 16.58
C GLU A 198 21.68 -1.88 15.24
N GLU A 199 20.66 -2.73 15.33
CA GLU A 199 19.70 -3.00 14.29
C GLU A 199 19.15 -1.60 14.01
N ASN A 200 19.87 -0.88 13.15
CA ASN A 200 19.42 0.34 12.53
C ASN A 200 18.25 -0.16 11.70
N ASP A 201 17.09 -0.30 12.33
CA ASP A 201 15.82 -0.34 11.64
C ASP A 201 15.81 0.98 10.85
N PRO A 202 16.15 0.94 9.56
CA PRO A 202 16.38 2.16 8.83
C PRO A 202 14.99 2.75 8.67
N ALA A 203 14.71 3.78 9.48
CA ALA A 203 13.45 4.52 9.43
C ALA A 203 13.06 4.72 7.97
N VAL A 204 11.86 4.24 7.61
CA VAL A 204 11.41 4.15 6.22
C VAL A 204 11.66 5.46 5.47
N ASN A 205 12.21 5.35 4.27
CA ASN A 205 12.59 6.49 3.45
C ASN A 205 11.35 7.30 3.04
N ARG A 206 11.14 8.42 3.72
CA ARG A 206 9.97 9.29 3.53
C ARG A 206 9.88 9.88 2.12
N GLU A 207 11.01 10.12 1.47
CA GLU A 207 11.04 10.64 0.09
C GLU A 207 10.52 9.58 -0.88
N GLU A 208 10.91 8.33 -0.69
CA GLU A 208 10.43 7.21 -1.50
C GLU A 208 8.96 6.89 -1.24
N LEU A 209 8.48 7.03 0.00
CA LEU A 209 7.05 6.96 0.28
C LEU A 209 6.25 8.09 -0.38
N GLY A 210 6.83 9.29 -0.49
CA GLY A 210 6.27 10.37 -1.30
C GLY A 210 6.15 9.98 -2.78
N ALA A 211 7.21 9.38 -3.34
CA ALA A 211 7.20 8.91 -4.72
C ALA A 211 6.18 7.79 -4.97
N VAL A 212 5.98 6.89 -3.99
CA VAL A 212 4.89 5.91 -3.99
C VAL A 212 3.55 6.62 -4.02
N TYR A 213 3.33 7.58 -3.13
CA TYR A 213 2.06 8.29 -3.04
C TYR A 213 1.70 9.01 -4.35
N ASP A 214 2.65 9.72 -4.95
CA ASP A 214 2.47 10.39 -6.24
C ASP A 214 2.06 9.41 -7.35
N ALA A 215 2.71 8.23 -7.40
CA ALA A 215 2.36 7.19 -8.36
C ALA A 215 0.92 6.68 -8.15
N ILE A 216 0.50 6.50 -6.91
CA ILE A 216 -0.86 6.07 -6.57
C ILE A 216 -1.89 7.14 -6.91
N LEU A 217 -1.59 8.43 -6.72
CA LEU A 217 -2.49 9.52 -7.13
C LEU A 217 -2.76 9.49 -8.64
N VAL A 218 -1.72 9.32 -9.45
CA VAL A 218 -1.85 9.18 -10.91
C VAL A 218 -2.72 7.98 -11.26
N GLU A 219 -2.48 6.82 -10.63
CA GLU A 219 -3.28 5.61 -10.84
C GLU A 219 -4.76 5.83 -10.51
N VAL A 220 -5.06 6.41 -9.35
CA VAL A 220 -6.45 6.68 -8.91
C VAL A 220 -7.17 7.61 -9.89
N VAL A 221 -6.52 8.69 -10.34
CA VAL A 221 -7.09 9.62 -11.32
C VAL A 221 -7.32 8.93 -12.66
N ALA A 222 -6.32 8.20 -13.15
CA ALA A 222 -6.40 7.50 -14.43
C ALA A 222 -7.54 6.47 -14.43
N LEU A 223 -7.62 5.61 -13.40
CA LEU A 223 -8.67 4.60 -13.26
C LEU A 223 -10.05 5.22 -13.13
N SER A 224 -10.19 6.32 -12.39
CA SER A 224 -11.47 7.03 -12.25
C SER A 224 -11.99 7.55 -13.59
N HIS A 225 -11.12 8.08 -14.45
CA HIS A 225 -11.47 8.50 -15.81
C HIS A 225 -11.55 7.34 -16.83
N GLY A 226 -11.14 6.15 -16.43
CA GLY A 226 -11.29 4.89 -17.16
C GLY A 226 -12.66 4.24 -17.01
N ILE A 227 -13.49 4.69 -16.08
CA ILE A 227 -14.82 4.09 -15.88
C ILE A 227 -15.77 4.62 -16.96
N GLU A 228 -16.56 3.73 -17.54
CA GLU A 228 -17.62 4.05 -18.49
C GLU A 228 -18.96 4.30 -17.77
N PRO A 229 -19.84 5.17 -18.28
CA PRO A 229 -21.13 5.43 -17.65
C PRO A 229 -21.99 4.16 -17.61
N PRO A 230 -22.89 4.01 -16.62
CA PRO A 230 -23.77 2.85 -16.56
C PRO A 230 -24.67 2.87 -17.80
N THR A 231 -24.72 1.74 -18.51
CA THR A 231 -25.66 1.54 -19.60
C THR A 231 -27.05 1.36 -19.00
N PHE A 232 -27.77 2.45 -18.78
CA PHE A 232 -29.20 2.37 -18.50
C PHE A 232 -29.84 1.66 -19.69
N GLY A 233 -30.34 0.44 -19.44
CA GLY A 233 -31.05 -0.32 -20.46
C GLY A 233 -32.09 0.59 -21.10
N ARG A 234 -32.07 0.69 -22.43
CA ARG A 234 -33.23 1.14 -23.19
C ARG A 234 -34.35 0.13 -22.94
N GLU A 235 -35.00 0.22 -21.80
CA GLU A 235 -36.20 -0.55 -21.50
C GLU A 235 -37.29 -0.05 -22.45
N HIS A 236 -37.52 -0.82 -23.52
CA HIS A 236 -38.79 -1.00 -24.19
C HIS A 236 -39.70 0.24 -24.31
N GLU A 237 -39.38 1.15 -25.22
CA GLU A 237 -40.42 1.87 -25.98
C GLU A 237 -40.97 0.93 -27.07
N ASP A 238 -41.60 -0.18 -26.68
CA ASP A 238 -42.43 -0.95 -27.60
C ASP A 238 -43.68 -1.47 -26.86
N GLY A 239 -44.76 -0.72 -27.04
CA GLY A 239 -46.04 -0.98 -26.39
C GLY A 239 -47.17 -0.20 -27.04
N THR A 240 -47.10 0.06 -28.34
CA THR A 240 -48.29 0.47 -29.10
C THR A 240 -49.14 -0.78 -29.33
N GLN A 241 -49.92 -1.19 -28.33
CA GLN A 241 -51.01 -2.14 -28.56
C GLN A 241 -52.15 -1.39 -29.24
N GLU A 242 -52.25 -1.55 -30.57
CA GLU A 242 -53.47 -1.27 -31.31
C GLU A 242 -54.61 -2.14 -30.75
N PRO A 243 -55.78 -1.58 -30.45
CA PRO A 243 -56.94 -2.36 -30.05
C PRO A 243 -57.46 -3.14 -31.26
N GLN A 244 -57.39 -4.46 -31.23
CA GLN A 244 -58.08 -5.30 -32.21
C GLN A 244 -59.59 -5.21 -31.98
N ALA A 245 -60.30 -4.90 -33.06
CA ALA A 245 -61.76 -4.77 -33.15
C ALA A 245 -62.46 -6.11 -33.38
#